data_AF-A0A2S8YWY9-F1
#
_entry.id   AF-A0A2S8YWY9-F1
#
_cell.length_a   1.000
_cell.length_b   1.000
_cell.length_c   1.000
_cell.angle_alpha   90.00
_cell.angle_beta   90.00
_cell.angle_gamma   90.00
#
_symmetry.space_group_name_H-M   'P 1'
#
loop_
_entity.id
_entity.type
_entity.pdbx_description
1 polymer ?
#
loop_
_entity_poly.entity_id
_entity_poly.type
_entity_poly.pdbx_seq_one_letter_code
_entity_poly.pdbx_strand_id
1 'polypeptide(L)'
;MKYLAAFIVTLTLGSSAFATECDDSIKQLENIDKTDGQALAGGKVDEFRELLDQAKQAQKAGDEELCNASAQRALQIYKVGRSK
;
A
#
# COMPACT_ATOMS: atom_id res chain seq x y z
N MET A 1 19.94 -38.56 17.34
CA MET A 1 18.86 -37.72 16.76
C MET A 1 19.12 -36.29 17.21
N LYS A 2 20.05 -35.51 16.65
CA LYS A 2 20.10 -34.93 15.29
C LYS A 2 18.80 -34.20 14.91
N TYR A 3 18.86 -32.88 15.08
CA TYR A 3 18.14 -31.81 14.38
C TYR A 3 16.62 -31.78 14.49
N LEU A 4 16.13 -31.07 15.49
CA LEU A 4 14.99 -30.20 15.29
C LEU A 4 15.43 -28.78 15.67
N ALA A 5 16.25 -28.22 14.78
CA ALA A 5 16.43 -26.79 14.71
C ALA A 5 15.04 -26.19 14.45
N ALA A 6 14.43 -25.64 15.50
CA ALA A 6 13.31 -24.75 15.37
C ALA A 6 13.85 -23.49 14.66
N PHE A 7 13.86 -23.55 13.34
CA PHE A 7 13.95 -22.37 12.49
C PHE A 7 12.67 -21.57 12.76
N ILE A 8 12.71 -20.74 13.80
CA ILE A 8 11.86 -19.57 13.90
C ILE A 8 12.33 -18.69 12.76
N VAL A 9 11.76 -18.92 11.58
CA VAL A 9 11.74 -17.93 10.52
C VAL A 9 10.79 -16.86 11.03
N THR A 10 11.29 -15.98 11.89
CA THR A 10 10.73 -14.65 12.07
C THR A 10 10.90 -13.98 10.73
N LEU A 11 9.91 -14.21 9.88
CA LEU A 11 9.75 -13.63 8.58
C LEU A 11 9.37 -12.16 8.80
N THR A 12 10.26 -11.36 9.38
CA THR A 12 10.22 -9.91 9.25
C THR A 12 10.67 -9.61 7.82
N LEU A 13 9.76 -9.90 6.87
CA LEU A 13 9.96 -9.61 5.46
C LEU A 13 9.81 -8.09 5.28
N GLY A 14 10.89 -7.39 5.65
CA GLY A 14 11.00 -5.94 5.57
C GLY A 14 10.05 -5.19 6.52
N SER A 15 10.27 -3.93 6.89
CA SER A 15 11.01 -2.94 6.15
C SER A 15 11.20 -1.64 6.91
N SER A 16 12.37 -1.47 7.50
CA SER A 16 12.87 -0.15 7.93
C SER A 16 13.22 0.78 6.74
N ALA A 17 12.91 0.37 5.50
CA ALA A 17 13.01 1.18 4.29
C ALA A 17 11.68 1.86 3.90
N PHE A 18 10.56 1.52 4.55
CA PHE A 18 9.22 1.88 4.07
C PHE A 18 8.70 3.21 4.64
N ALA A 19 9.28 3.67 5.74
CA ALA A 19 9.02 4.95 6.40
C ALA A 19 9.03 6.15 5.42
N THR A 20 10.14 6.32 4.71
CA THR A 20 10.36 7.46 3.81
C THR A 20 9.60 7.34 2.49
N GLU A 21 9.11 6.15 2.15
CA GLU A 21 8.44 5.89 0.87
C GLU A 21 6.93 6.11 0.92
N CYS A 22 6.33 6.26 2.11
CA CYS A 22 4.88 6.46 2.17
C CYS A 22 4.45 7.83 1.65
N ASP A 23 5.23 8.90 1.89
CA ASP A 23 4.94 10.23 1.32
C ASP A 23 5.00 10.23 -0.21
N ASP A 24 6.01 9.57 -0.78
CA ASP A 24 6.16 9.43 -2.23
C ASP A 24 5.04 8.57 -2.82
N SER A 25 4.68 7.48 -2.13
CA SER A 25 3.57 6.61 -2.50
C SER A 25 2.23 7.35 -2.47
N ILE A 26 1.96 8.15 -1.45
CA ILE A 26 0.75 8.99 -1.38
C ILE A 26 0.73 9.98 -2.53
N LYS A 27 1.83 10.69 -2.82
CA LYS A 27 1.92 11.61 -3.96
C LYS A 27 1.66 10.91 -5.28
N GLN A 28 2.20 9.72 -5.46
CA GLN A 28 1.97 8.90 -6.65
C GLN A 28 0.49 8.52 -6.80
N LEU A 29 -0.14 8.08 -5.71
CA LEU A 29 -1.56 7.73 -5.67
C LEU A 29 -2.48 8.95 -5.88
N GLU A 30 -2.14 10.11 -5.33
CA GLU A 30 -2.87 11.37 -5.57
C GLU A 30 -2.76 11.80 -7.03
N ASN A 31 -1.60 11.59 -7.65
CA ASN A 31 -1.45 11.83 -9.08
C ASN A 31 -2.35 10.89 -9.88
N ILE A 32 -2.35 9.58 -9.54
CA ILE A 32 -3.22 8.58 -10.16
C ILE A 32 -4.70 8.94 -9.98
N ASP A 33 -5.17 9.36 -8.80
CA ASP A 33 -6.57 9.79 -8.59
C ASP A 33 -6.96 10.93 -9.55
N LYS A 34 -6.04 11.89 -9.74
CA LYS A 34 -6.26 13.07 -10.58
C LYS A 34 -6.22 12.76 -12.07
N THR A 35 -5.23 11.98 -12.52
CA THR A 35 -5.00 11.72 -13.96
C THR A 35 -5.84 10.55 -14.46
N ASP A 36 -5.97 9.52 -13.63
CA ASP A 36 -6.39 8.19 -14.04
C ASP A 36 -7.48 7.59 -13.14
N GLY A 37 -7.94 8.32 -12.11
CA GLY A 37 -9.01 7.87 -11.22
C GLY A 37 -10.29 7.55 -11.98
N GLN A 38 -10.56 8.24 -13.08
CA GLN A 38 -11.70 7.94 -13.96
C GLN A 38 -11.55 6.63 -14.75
N ALA A 39 -10.32 6.13 -14.92
CA ALA A 39 -10.05 4.88 -15.64
C ALA A 39 -10.28 3.63 -14.77
N LEU A 40 -10.41 3.79 -13.46
CA LEU A 40 -10.82 2.73 -12.55
C LEU A 40 -12.33 2.44 -12.75
N ALA A 41 -12.65 1.40 -13.52
CA ALA A 41 -14.04 1.00 -13.76
C ALA A 41 -14.59 0.09 -12.63
N GLY A 42 -15.90 0.14 -12.39
CA GLY A 42 -16.63 -0.91 -11.65
C GLY A 42 -16.49 -0.91 -10.12
N GLY A 43 -16.52 0.25 -9.47
CA GLY A 43 -16.51 0.36 -7.99
C GLY A 43 -15.12 0.29 -7.36
N LYS A 44 -14.06 0.16 -8.18
CA LYS A 44 -12.66 0.16 -7.73
C LYS A 44 -12.14 1.57 -7.40
N VAL A 45 -12.80 2.63 -7.89
CA VAL A 45 -12.48 4.04 -7.54
C VAL A 45 -12.68 4.30 -6.06
N ASP A 46 -13.82 3.90 -5.52
CA ASP A 46 -14.17 4.20 -4.14
C ASP A 46 -13.24 3.45 -3.19
N GLU A 47 -12.95 2.17 -3.47
CA GLU A 47 -11.98 1.35 -2.72
C GLU A 47 -10.55 1.95 -2.79
N PHE A 48 -10.15 2.45 -3.97
CA PHE A 48 -8.87 3.14 -4.16
C PHE A 48 -8.79 4.43 -3.31
N ARG A 49 -9.84 5.25 -3.34
CA ARG A 49 -9.90 6.51 -2.60
C ARG A 49 -9.93 6.30 -1.10
N GLU A 50 -10.64 5.29 -0.62
CA GLU A 50 -10.66 4.93 0.79
C GLU A 50 -9.26 4.52 1.28
N LEU A 51 -8.53 3.71 0.52
CA LEU A 51 -7.17 3.31 0.86
C LEU A 51 -6.17 4.47 0.80
N LEU A 52 -6.35 5.40 -0.16
CA LEU A 52 -5.55 6.63 -0.22
C LEU A 52 -5.79 7.49 1.02
N ASP A 53 -7.05 7.64 1.46
CA ASP A 53 -7.36 8.39 2.67
C ASP A 53 -6.81 7.70 3.93
N GLN A 54 -6.93 6.37 4.04
CA GLN A 54 -6.32 5.59 5.11
C GLN A 54 -4.80 5.76 5.15
N ALA A 55 -4.11 5.74 4.01
CA ALA A 55 -2.68 5.99 3.94
C ALA A 55 -2.34 7.40 4.47
N LYS A 56 -3.11 8.42 4.09
CA LYS A 56 -2.91 9.81 4.58
C LYS A 56 -3.19 9.95 6.08
N GLN A 57 -4.19 9.26 6.61
CA GLN A 57 -4.48 9.24 8.04
C GLN A 57 -3.37 8.54 8.81
N ALA A 58 -2.90 7.39 8.32
CA ALA A 58 -1.78 6.65 8.89
C ALA A 58 -0.48 7.47 8.88
N GLN A 59 -0.19 8.17 7.77
CA GLN A 59 0.94 9.11 7.66
C GLN A 59 0.87 10.19 8.75
N LYS A 60 -0.30 10.82 8.94
CA LYS A 60 -0.51 11.84 9.97
C LYS A 60 -0.40 11.29 11.38
N ALA A 61 -0.79 10.03 11.58
CA ALA A 61 -0.67 9.33 12.85
C ALA A 61 0.76 8.84 13.14
N GLY A 62 1.67 8.90 12.16
CA GLY A 62 3.01 8.30 12.25
C GLY A 62 3.01 6.77 12.18
N ASP A 63 1.90 6.17 11.72
CA ASP A 63 1.78 4.73 11.52
C ASP A 63 2.25 4.36 10.11
N GLU A 64 3.57 4.22 9.98
CA GLU A 64 4.20 3.98 8.68
C GLU A 64 3.89 2.60 8.11
N GLU A 65 3.62 1.59 8.95
CA GLU A 65 3.26 0.25 8.49
C GLU A 65 1.89 0.27 7.81
N LEU A 66 0.90 0.88 8.48
CA LEU A 66 -0.45 1.02 7.93
C LEU A 66 -0.46 1.94 6.70
N CYS A 67 0.36 2.99 6.71
CA CYS A 67 0.54 3.91 5.59
C CYS A 67 0.98 3.15 4.33
N ASN A 68 2.05 2.36 4.45
CA ASN A 68 2.59 1.59 3.32
C ASN A 68 1.67 0.45 2.88
N ALA A 69 1.07 -0.26 3.83
CA ALA A 69 0.14 -1.34 3.51
C ALA A 69 -1.07 -0.81 2.71
N SER A 70 -1.63 0.32 3.14
CA SER A 70 -2.76 0.97 2.47
C SER A 70 -2.36 1.49 1.09
N ALA A 71 -1.20 2.14 0.99
CA ALA A 71 -0.70 2.68 -0.27
C ALA A 71 -0.40 1.57 -1.32
N GLN A 72 0.25 0.48 -0.91
CA GLN A 72 0.49 -0.66 -1.80
C GLN A 72 -0.82 -1.30 -2.29
N ARG A 73 -1.83 -1.39 -1.41
CA ARG A 73 -3.13 -1.94 -1.76
C ARG A 73 -3.87 -1.06 -2.77
N ALA A 74 -3.81 0.26 -2.61
CA ALA A 74 -4.34 1.22 -3.58
C ALA A 74 -3.66 1.07 -4.96
N LEU A 75 -2.33 0.95 -4.97
CA LEU A 75 -1.56 0.70 -6.20
C LEU A 75 -1.96 -0.60 -6.91
N GLN A 76 -2.23 -1.67 -6.15
CA GLN A 76 -2.69 -2.94 -6.71
C GLN A 76 -4.07 -2.83 -7.34
N ILE A 77 -5.02 -2.14 -6.68
CA ILE A 77 -6.35 -1.89 -7.24
C ILE A 77 -6.24 -1.15 -8.57
N TYR A 78 -5.39 -0.13 -8.61
CA TYR A 78 -5.13 0.63 -9.84
C TYR A 78 -4.57 -0.24 -10.96
N LYS A 79 -3.52 -1.04 -10.69
CA LYS A 79 -2.92 -1.95 -11.69
C LYS A 79 -3.93 -2.97 -12.22
N VAL A 80 -4.74 -3.56 -11.34
CA VAL A 80 -5.79 -4.53 -11.72
C VAL A 80 -6.90 -3.85 -12.52
N GLY A 81 -7.34 -2.66 -12.09
CA GLY A 81 -8.37 -1.89 -12.79
C GLY A 81 -7.98 -1.46 -14.20
N ARG A 82 -6.68 -1.26 -14.45
CA ARG A 82 -6.13 -0.83 -15.74
C ARG A 82 -5.73 -1.98 -16.68
N SER A 83 -5.67 -3.22 -16.20
CA SER A 83 -5.21 -4.39 -16.97
C SER A 83 -6.30 -4.99 -17.89
N LYS A 84 -7.27 -4.18 -18.35
CA LYS A 84 -8.36 -4.64 -19.22
C LYS A 84 -8.46 -3.87 -20.52
#